data_AF-A0A6L7XTP6-F1
#
_entry.id   AF-A0A6L7XTP6-F1
#
_cell.length_a   1.000
_cell.length_b   1.000
_cell.length_c   1.000
_cell.angle_alpha   90.00
_cell.angle_beta   90.00
_cell.angle_gamma   90.00
#
_symmetry.space_group_name_H-M   'P 1'
#
loop_
_entity.id
_entity.type
_entity.pdbx_description
1 polymer ?
#
loop_
_entity_poly.entity_id
_entity_poly.type
_entity_poly.pdbx_seq_one_letter_code
_entity_poly.pdbx_strand_id
1 'polypeptide(L)'
;MRGIIWAATLAIGSLAVADEDASAPAAEDAPAPTVEEILKAEPEESEVETTRCIGRRLYRNSWIIDRTTLLFSGRRDQYWVNTLRRPCLRDVFRRQVKNFISRSSMHLCERDEVEFLDPGGLVQTGPRCRLGRFQEISADQAQLLRRRGGLK
;
A
#
# COMPACT_ATOMS: atom_id res chain seq x y z
N MET A 1 26.24 -23.75 53.55
CA MET A 1 27.28 -24.25 52.61
C MET A 1 27.02 -25.72 52.36
N ARG A 2 27.23 -26.19 51.11
CA ARG A 2 26.85 -27.50 50.51
C ARG A 2 25.38 -27.50 50.06
N GLY A 3 25.06 -27.43 48.76
CA GLY A 3 25.41 -28.38 47.68
C GLY A 3 24.18 -29.30 47.51
N ILE A 4 23.54 -29.48 46.37
CA ILE A 4 24.04 -30.12 45.15
C ILE A 4 23.02 -29.90 44.02
N ILE A 5 23.54 -29.65 42.82
CA ILE A 5 22.86 -29.43 41.55
C ILE A 5 22.26 -30.75 41.06
N TRP A 6 21.00 -30.76 40.62
CA TRP A 6 20.38 -31.89 39.95
C TRP A 6 20.80 -31.92 38.47
N ALA A 7 21.64 -32.90 38.13
CA ALA A 7 21.90 -33.31 36.76
C ALA A 7 20.80 -34.27 36.31
N ALA A 8 20.05 -33.91 35.27
CA ALA A 8 19.16 -34.82 34.56
C ALA A 8 19.81 -35.21 33.23
N THR A 9 20.29 -36.44 33.19
CA THR A 9 20.86 -37.16 32.05
C THR A 9 19.82 -37.38 30.94
N LEU A 10 20.14 -36.96 29.71
CA LEU A 10 19.43 -37.37 28.49
C LEU A 10 20.31 -38.36 27.73
N ALA A 11 19.80 -39.58 27.57
CA ALA A 11 20.46 -40.68 26.87
C ALA A 11 20.08 -40.68 25.38
N ILE A 12 21.12 -40.67 24.54
CA ILE A 12 21.42 -41.52 23.38
C ILE A 12 20.34 -41.71 22.30
N GLY A 13 20.71 -41.31 21.08
CA GLY A 13 20.18 -41.85 19.83
C GLY A 13 21.18 -41.64 18.68
N SER A 14 22.14 -42.55 18.54
CA SER A 14 22.99 -42.63 17.35
C SER A 14 22.20 -43.30 16.22
N LEU A 15 22.08 -42.60 15.08
CA LEU A 15 21.96 -43.26 13.77
C LEU A 15 23.21 -42.89 12.97
N ALA A 16 24.00 -43.91 12.64
CA ALA A 16 24.99 -43.86 11.59
C ALA A 16 24.29 -44.09 10.24
N VAL A 17 24.47 -43.18 9.29
CA VAL A 17 24.33 -43.44 7.86
C VAL A 17 25.38 -42.62 7.10
N ALA A 18 26.24 -43.37 6.40
CA ALA A 18 27.19 -43.06 5.33
C ALA A 18 27.57 -41.59 5.06
N ASP A 19 28.85 -41.30 5.28
CA ASP A 19 29.65 -40.43 4.40
C ASP A 19 29.59 -41.01 2.99
N GLU A 20 28.84 -40.37 2.11
CA GLU A 20 29.01 -40.52 0.67
C GLU A 20 29.63 -39.23 0.16
N ASP A 21 30.95 -39.28 0.09
CA ASP A 21 31.81 -38.38 -0.68
C ASP A 21 31.34 -38.42 -2.14
N ALA A 22 30.37 -37.58 -2.46
CA ALA A 22 29.95 -37.28 -3.81
C ALA A 22 30.29 -35.82 -4.07
N SER A 23 31.53 -35.63 -4.51
CA SER A 23 32.03 -34.45 -5.20
C SER A 23 30.95 -33.89 -6.14
N ALA A 24 30.25 -32.85 -5.68
CA ALA A 24 29.40 -32.04 -6.53
C ALA A 24 30.31 -30.99 -7.19
N PRO A 25 30.32 -30.89 -8.52
CA PRO A 25 31.20 -29.96 -9.21
C PRO A 25 30.86 -28.54 -8.76
N ALA A 26 31.91 -27.74 -8.57
CA ALA A 26 31.81 -26.30 -8.46
C ALA A 26 30.80 -25.78 -9.49
N ALA A 27 29.73 -25.15 -9.01
CA ALA A 27 28.84 -24.35 -9.82
C ALA A 27 29.61 -23.08 -10.23
N GLU A 28 30.49 -23.26 -11.20
CA GLU A 28 31.20 -22.22 -11.93
C GLU A 28 30.21 -21.65 -12.97
N ASP A 29 30.06 -20.32 -12.95
CA ASP A 29 29.40 -19.48 -13.95
C ASP A 29 27.93 -19.81 -14.32
N ALA A 30 27.00 -19.33 -13.49
CA ALA A 30 25.79 -18.74 -14.06
C ALA A 30 26.16 -17.33 -14.56
N PRO A 31 26.09 -17.04 -15.87
CA PRO A 31 26.40 -15.72 -16.37
C PRO A 31 25.50 -14.68 -15.70
N ALA A 32 26.10 -13.66 -15.11
CA ALA A 32 25.37 -12.52 -14.60
C ALA A 32 24.57 -11.90 -15.77
N PRO A 33 23.27 -11.59 -15.57
CA PRO A 33 22.44 -11.05 -16.63
C PRO A 33 23.07 -9.76 -17.18
N THR A 34 23.10 -9.65 -18.51
CA THR A 34 23.68 -8.49 -19.18
C THR A 34 22.84 -7.23 -18.90
N VAL A 35 23.46 -6.05 -18.93
CA VAL A 35 22.76 -4.78 -18.70
C VAL A 35 21.63 -4.60 -19.72
N GLU A 36 21.83 -5.05 -20.95
CA GLU A 36 20.82 -5.07 -21.99
C GLU A 36 19.63 -6.00 -21.68
N GLU A 37 19.85 -7.16 -21.05
CA GLU A 37 18.76 -8.04 -20.60
C GLU A 37 17.96 -7.46 -19.44
N ILE A 38 18.63 -6.77 -18.51
CA ILE A 38 17.96 -6.08 -17.37
C ILE A 38 17.11 -4.91 -17.87
N LEU A 39 17.59 -4.18 -18.89
CA LEU A 39 16.87 -3.05 -19.49
C LEU A 39 15.73 -3.48 -20.44
N LYS A 40 15.82 -4.69 -20.98
CA LYS A 40 14.82 -5.27 -21.89
C LYS A 40 13.79 -6.14 -21.19
N ALA A 41 14.00 -6.45 -19.90
CA ALA A 41 12.94 -6.89 -19.03
C ALA A 41 11.87 -5.80 -19.02
N GLU A 42 10.78 -6.02 -19.77
CA GLU A 42 9.56 -5.25 -19.61
C GLU A 42 9.26 -5.21 -18.11
N PRO A 43 8.93 -4.05 -17.52
CA PRO A 43 8.50 -4.03 -16.14
C PRO A 43 7.30 -4.96 -16.09
N GLU A 44 7.48 -6.14 -15.48
CA GLU A 44 6.38 -7.00 -15.09
C GLU A 44 5.37 -6.06 -14.48
N GLU A 45 4.22 -5.93 -15.15
CA GLU A 45 3.15 -5.04 -14.75
C GLU A 45 2.65 -5.62 -13.43
N SER A 46 3.39 -5.32 -12.36
CA SER A 46 3.25 -5.93 -11.05
C SER A 46 1.79 -5.75 -10.73
N GLU A 47 1.02 -6.83 -10.75
CA GLU A 47 -0.43 -6.78 -10.84
C GLU A 47 -0.91 -5.96 -9.65
N VAL A 48 -1.16 -4.66 -9.87
CA VAL A 48 -1.22 -3.75 -8.74
C VAL A 48 -2.57 -4.01 -8.11
N GLU A 49 -2.57 -4.71 -6.99
CA GLU A 49 -3.80 -5.17 -6.36
C GLU A 49 -4.72 -3.98 -6.09
N THR A 50 -5.85 -3.96 -6.80
CA THR A 50 -6.89 -2.97 -6.59
C THR A 50 -8.03 -3.57 -5.80
N THR A 51 -8.44 -2.89 -4.73
CA THR A 51 -9.63 -3.26 -3.97
C THR A 51 -10.84 -2.42 -4.36
N ARG A 52 -12.01 -3.06 -4.35
CA ARG A 52 -13.29 -2.42 -4.65
C ARG A 52 -13.76 -1.51 -3.51
N CYS A 53 -13.41 -1.83 -2.27
CA CYS A 53 -13.88 -1.10 -1.10
C CYS A 53 -12.81 -1.05 -0.02
N ILE A 54 -12.72 0.07 0.69
CA ILE A 54 -11.93 0.22 1.91
C ILE A 54 -12.83 0.47 3.11
N GLY A 55 -12.51 -0.12 4.26
CA GLY A 55 -13.27 0.11 5.49
C GLY A 55 -13.15 1.56 5.97
N ARG A 56 -14.26 2.15 6.44
CA ARG A 56 -14.30 3.53 6.98
C ARG A 56 -13.25 3.79 8.07
N ARG A 57 -12.91 2.75 8.85
CA ARG A 57 -11.95 2.82 9.95
C ARG A 57 -10.47 2.78 9.51
N LEU A 58 -10.21 2.39 8.25
CA LEU A 58 -8.85 2.21 7.74
C LEU A 58 -8.21 3.54 7.36
N TYR A 59 -8.99 4.48 6.81
CA TYR A 59 -8.51 5.82 6.47
C TYR A 59 -8.91 6.86 7.52
N ARG A 60 -8.18 7.97 7.55
CA ARG A 60 -8.38 9.10 8.46
C ARG A 60 -8.53 10.42 7.73
N ASN A 61 -7.74 10.60 6.68
CA ASN A 61 -7.72 11.82 5.89
C ASN A 61 -7.84 11.48 4.41
N SER A 62 -8.36 12.44 3.66
CA SER A 62 -8.40 12.38 2.21
C SER A 62 -7.91 13.70 1.62
N TRP A 63 -7.31 13.62 0.45
CA TRP A 63 -6.90 14.79 -0.32
C TRP A 63 -7.29 14.60 -1.77
N ILE A 64 -7.69 15.69 -2.40
CA ILE A 64 -7.82 15.73 -3.83
C ILE A 64 -6.46 16.15 -4.40
N ILE A 65 -5.84 15.27 -5.19
CA ILE A 65 -4.54 15.54 -5.81
C ILE A 65 -4.74 16.32 -7.12
N ASP A 66 -5.72 15.90 -7.90
CA ASP A 66 -6.14 16.53 -9.15
C ASP A 66 -7.60 16.14 -9.48
N ARG A 67 -8.04 16.39 -10.72
CA ARG A 67 -9.42 16.14 -11.16
C ARG A 67 -9.83 14.66 -11.11
N THR A 68 -8.88 13.74 -11.12
CA THR A 68 -9.12 12.30 -11.24
C THR A 68 -8.49 11.47 -10.13
N THR A 69 -7.61 12.06 -9.32
CA THR A 69 -6.86 11.34 -8.30
C THR A 69 -7.20 11.85 -6.91
N LEU A 70 -7.62 10.95 -6.04
CA LEU A 70 -7.72 11.16 -4.60
C LEU A 70 -6.64 10.35 -3.88
N LEU A 71 -6.11 10.92 -2.81
CA LEU A 71 -5.22 10.24 -1.87
C LEU A 71 -5.94 10.06 -0.54
N PHE A 72 -5.83 8.87 0.03
CA PHE A 72 -6.32 8.53 1.37
C PHE A 72 -5.13 8.13 2.24
N SER A 73 -5.08 8.60 3.48
CA SER A 73 -4.11 8.11 4.48
C SER A 73 -4.81 7.41 5.62
N GLY A 74 -4.27 6.29 6.06
CA GLY A 74 -4.73 5.51 7.18
C GLY A 74 -3.90 5.64 8.44
N ARG A 75 -3.98 4.60 9.28
CA ARG A 75 -3.06 4.39 10.40
C ARG A 75 -1.83 3.63 9.90
N ARG A 76 -0.73 3.68 10.66
CA ARG A 76 0.50 2.90 10.40
C ARG A 76 1.03 3.07 8.98
N ASP A 77 1.03 4.31 8.50
CA ASP A 77 1.56 4.67 7.18
C ASP A 77 0.95 3.91 6.00
N GLN A 78 -0.31 3.48 6.13
CA GLN A 78 -1.08 2.96 5.02
C GLN A 78 -1.65 4.09 4.17
N TYR A 79 -1.54 3.96 2.86
CA TYR A 79 -2.03 4.96 1.91
C TYR A 79 -2.76 4.27 0.77
N TRP A 80 -3.84 4.91 0.30
CA TRP A 80 -4.57 4.43 -0.87
C TRP A 80 -4.79 5.55 -1.86
N VAL A 81 -4.62 5.23 -3.13
CA VAL A 81 -5.03 6.09 -4.24
C VAL A 81 -6.40 5.63 -4.72
N ASN A 82 -7.29 6.58 -4.97
CA ASN A 82 -8.53 6.33 -5.68
C ASN A 82 -8.50 7.09 -7.01
N THR A 83 -8.54 6.35 -8.11
CA THR A 83 -8.65 6.92 -9.46
C THR A 83 -10.13 7.00 -9.82
N LEU A 84 -10.65 8.22 -9.90
CA LEU A 84 -12.05 8.50 -10.18
C LEU A 84 -12.43 8.05 -11.59
N ARG A 85 -13.64 7.49 -11.74
CA ARG A 85 -14.16 7.02 -13.05
C ARG A 85 -14.43 8.16 -14.04
N ARG A 86 -14.62 9.37 -13.52
CA ARG A 86 -14.86 10.60 -14.29
C ARG A 86 -14.13 11.71 -13.55
N PRO A 87 -13.63 12.74 -14.26
CA PRO A 87 -13.12 13.93 -13.62
C PRO A 87 -14.15 14.50 -12.65
N CYS A 88 -13.77 14.76 -11.41
CA CYS A 88 -14.62 15.47 -10.48
C CYS A 88 -14.77 16.91 -10.98
N LEU A 89 -15.97 17.47 -10.87
CA LEU A 89 -16.31 18.78 -11.46
C LEU A 89 -16.41 19.84 -10.36
N ARG A 90 -15.37 20.68 -10.24
CA ARG A 90 -15.27 22.00 -9.57
C ARG A 90 -13.82 22.24 -9.13
N ASP A 91 -13.23 23.38 -9.49
CA ASP A 91 -11.80 23.75 -9.28
C ASP A 91 -11.32 23.91 -7.81
N VAL A 92 -11.87 23.15 -6.85
CA VAL A 92 -11.49 23.18 -5.42
C VAL A 92 -10.26 22.27 -5.12
N PHE A 93 -9.55 21.82 -6.16
CA PHE A 93 -8.63 20.66 -6.14
C PHE A 93 -7.28 20.83 -5.41
N ARG A 94 -7.11 21.84 -4.55
CA ARG A 94 -5.81 22.11 -3.89
C ARG A 94 -5.89 22.27 -2.38
N ARG A 95 -6.85 21.62 -1.73
CA ARG A 95 -7.00 21.69 -0.26
C ARG A 95 -7.07 20.29 0.34
N GLN A 96 -6.48 20.16 1.53
CA GLN A 96 -6.73 19.01 2.38
C GLN A 96 -8.21 19.00 2.75
N VAL A 97 -8.90 17.90 2.41
CA VAL A 97 -10.30 17.74 2.81
C VAL A 97 -10.36 16.72 3.93
N LYS A 98 -10.47 17.22 5.17
CA LYS A 98 -10.54 16.37 6.35
C LYS A 98 -11.86 15.60 6.44
N ASN A 99 -12.93 16.13 5.84
CA ASN A 99 -14.27 15.59 5.97
C ASN A 99 -14.99 15.59 4.61
N PHE A 100 -15.51 14.44 4.22
CA PHE A 100 -16.48 14.31 3.14
C PHE A 100 -17.67 13.48 3.62
N ILE A 101 -18.83 13.71 3.03
CA ILE A 101 -20.04 12.93 3.30
C ILE A 101 -20.06 11.76 2.32
N SER A 102 -20.24 10.55 2.85
CA SER A 102 -20.41 9.32 2.07
C SER A 102 -21.72 8.65 2.47
N ARG A 103 -22.48 8.19 1.48
CA ARG A 103 -23.79 7.52 1.70
C ARG A 103 -23.67 6.20 2.46
N SER A 104 -22.60 5.43 2.21
CA SER A 104 -22.29 4.21 2.97
C SER A 104 -21.56 4.56 4.25
N SER A 105 -21.96 3.97 5.39
CA SER A 105 -21.40 4.26 6.73
C SER A 105 -20.21 3.38 7.11
N MET A 106 -20.13 2.15 6.60
CA MET A 106 -19.13 1.15 7.01
C MET A 106 -17.94 1.03 6.06
N HIS A 107 -18.19 1.18 4.76
CA HIS A 107 -17.19 1.02 3.70
C HIS A 107 -17.27 2.19 2.73
N LEU A 108 -16.15 2.51 2.10
CA LEU A 108 -16.08 3.40 0.96
C LEU A 108 -15.73 2.57 -0.27
N CYS A 109 -16.64 2.51 -1.23
CA CYS A 109 -16.57 1.61 -2.38
C CYS A 109 -16.41 2.36 -3.70
N GLU A 110 -15.96 1.64 -4.72
CA GLU A 110 -15.64 2.14 -6.06
C GLU A 110 -16.80 2.73 -6.89
N ARG A 111 -18.02 2.69 -6.36
CA ARG A 111 -19.21 3.27 -6.98
C ARG A 111 -19.89 4.30 -6.09
N ASP A 112 -19.32 4.55 -4.91
CA ASP A 112 -19.87 5.54 -4.00
C ASP A 112 -19.64 6.94 -4.55
N GLU A 113 -20.57 7.82 -4.20
CA GLU A 113 -20.45 9.25 -4.41
C GLU A 113 -20.08 9.91 -3.09
N VAL A 114 -19.04 10.74 -3.13
CA VAL A 114 -18.55 11.50 -1.98
C VAL A 114 -18.76 12.98 -2.22
N GLU A 115 -19.25 13.69 -1.20
CA GLU A 115 -19.35 15.15 -1.21
C GLU A 115 -18.28 15.74 -0.29
N PHE A 116 -17.30 16.42 -0.88
CA PHE A 116 -16.25 17.08 -0.12
C PHE A 116 -16.79 18.36 0.52
N LEU A 117 -16.44 18.63 1.78
CA LEU A 117 -16.85 19.86 2.45
C LEU A 117 -15.82 20.97 2.16
N ASP A 118 -16.28 22.16 1.76
CA ASP A 118 -15.42 23.35 1.64
C ASP A 118 -15.26 24.02 3.02
N PRO A 119 -14.07 23.98 3.63
CA PRO A 119 -13.85 24.57 4.95
C PRO A 119 -13.90 26.10 4.96
N GLY A 120 -13.89 26.77 3.79
CA GLY A 120 -13.91 28.23 3.68
C GLY A 120 -15.22 28.83 3.16
N GLY A 121 -16.23 28.01 2.86
CA GLY A 121 -17.49 28.45 2.27
C GLY A 121 -18.54 28.83 3.32
N LEU A 122 -19.41 29.80 2.99
CA LEU A 122 -20.62 30.13 3.78
C LEU A 122 -21.58 28.93 3.90
N VAL A 123 -21.52 28.05 2.90
CA VAL A 123 -22.22 26.77 2.87
C VAL A 123 -21.15 25.67 2.85
N GLN A 124 -21.20 24.74 3.81
CA GLN A 124 -20.29 23.58 3.87
C GLN A 124 -20.71 22.51 2.84
N THR A 125 -20.89 22.88 1.58
CA THR A 125 -21.10 21.94 0.48
C THR A 125 -20.00 22.14 -0.55
N GLY A 126 -19.54 21.05 -1.14
CA GLY A 126 -18.45 21.09 -2.10
C GLY A 126 -18.65 20.10 -3.24
N PRO A 127 -17.58 19.77 -3.99
CA PRO A 127 -17.70 18.90 -5.14
C PRO A 127 -18.21 17.50 -4.76
N ARG A 128 -19.09 16.97 -5.62
CA ARG A 128 -19.48 15.57 -5.61
C ARG A 128 -18.64 14.79 -6.61
N CYS A 129 -17.91 13.80 -6.12
CA CYS A 129 -17.06 12.96 -6.94
C CYS A 129 -17.54 11.51 -6.86
N ARG A 130 -17.64 10.84 -8.01
CA ARG A 130 -17.86 9.39 -8.06
C ARG A 130 -16.53 8.67 -8.01
N LEU A 131 -16.38 7.80 -7.02
CA LEU A 131 -15.14 7.07 -6.78
C LEU A 131 -14.87 6.05 -7.90
N GLY A 132 -13.66 5.52 -7.88
CA GLY A 132 -13.25 4.33 -8.63
C GLY A 132 -12.52 3.36 -7.72
N ARG A 133 -11.60 2.58 -8.27
CA ARG A 133 -10.90 1.55 -7.49
C ARG A 133 -9.87 2.15 -6.54
N PHE A 134 -9.65 1.44 -5.43
CA PHE A 134 -8.60 1.78 -4.48
C PHE A 134 -7.37 0.94 -4.74
N GLN A 135 -6.22 1.58 -4.72
CA GLN A 135 -4.92 0.96 -4.86
C GLN A 135 -4.10 1.32 -3.65
N GLU A 136 -3.59 0.33 -2.93
CA GLU A 136 -2.65 0.57 -1.83
C GLU A 136 -1.31 1.02 -2.42
N ILE A 137 -0.72 2.04 -1.82
CA ILE A 137 0.54 2.63 -2.28
C ILE A 137 1.51 2.80 -1.11
N SER A 138 2.80 2.82 -1.43
CA SER A 138 3.83 3.05 -0.42
C SER A 138 3.79 4.49 0.11
N ALA A 139 4.41 4.70 1.27
CA ALA A 139 4.57 6.04 1.86
C ALA A 139 5.32 7.00 0.91
N ASP A 140 6.33 6.51 0.20
CA ASP A 140 7.11 7.30 -0.75
C ASP A 140 6.27 7.74 -1.96
N GLN A 141 5.44 6.84 -2.49
CA GLN A 141 4.48 7.13 -3.54
C GLN A 141 3.45 8.17 -3.06
N ALA A 142 2.97 8.05 -1.83
CA ALA A 142 2.02 9.00 -1.27
C ALA A 142 2.64 10.39 -1.13
N GLN A 143 3.92 10.46 -0.74
CA GLN A 143 4.63 11.73 -0.62
C GLN A 143 4.88 12.38 -1.98
N LEU A 144 5.18 11.58 -3.03
CA LEU A 144 5.27 12.07 -4.41
C LEU A 144 3.93 12.68 -4.87
N LEU A 145 2.81 12.01 -4.61
CA LEU A 145 1.48 12.52 -4.94
C LEU A 145 1.13 13.79 -4.18
N ARG A 146 1.49 13.87 -2.88
CA ARG A 146 1.29 15.09 -2.08
C ARG A 146 2.06 16.27 -2.68
N ARG A 147 3.35 16.08 -3.03
CA ARG A 147 4.15 17.11 -3.70
C ARG A 147 3.52 17.55 -5.02
N ARG A 148 3.06 16.60 -5.86
CA ARG A 148 2.37 16.88 -7.12
C ARG A 148 1.11 17.72 -6.92
N GLY A 149 0.31 17.39 -5.91
CA GLY A 149 -0.93 18.11 -5.56
C GLY A 149 -0.70 19.46 -4.87
N GLY A 150 0.55 19.86 -4.62
CA GLY A 150 0.88 21.07 -3.87
C GLY A 150 0.51 20.99 -2.38
N LEU A 151 0.37 19.77 -1.84
CA LEU A 151 0.07 19.51 -0.44
C LEU A 151 1.37 19.53 0.36
N LYS A 152 1.43 20.41 1.37
CA LYS A 152 2.53 20.44 2.34
C LYS A 152 2.39 19.33 3.38
#